data_AF-A0ABD1NUJ7-F1
#
_entry.id   AF-A0ABD1NUJ7-F1
#
_cell.length_a   1.000
_cell.length_b   1.000
_cell.length_c   1.000
_cell.angle_alpha   90.00
_cell.angle_beta   90.00
_cell.angle_gamma   90.00
#
_symmetry.space_group_name_H-M   'P 1'
#
loop_
_entity.id
_entity.type
_entity.pdbx_description
1 polymer ?
#
loop_
_entity_poly.entity_id
_entity_poly.type
_entity_poly.pdbx_seq_one_letter_code
_entity_poly.pdbx_strand_id
1 'polypeptide(L)'
;MDFDTPPVDDYCRAWQAYDLDIPKIGSSDKGDHFFIEVHMEKTYFSLEDEEEEPNYLLEYDCDTSISTFWEPCERVERNNLPLKRISKILCEVGVPLHRQDLMLNEISDQADEICNSPHNKNEKILSMIVSISIAAVKPN
;
A
#
# COMPACT_ATOMS: atom_id res chain seq x y z
N MET A 1 -0.01 -32.59 -4.73
CA MET A 1 0.83 -32.29 -3.57
C MET A 1 0.79 -30.78 -3.46
N ASP A 2 0.24 -30.26 -2.38
CA ASP A 2 0.20 -28.82 -2.13
C ASP A 2 1.62 -28.41 -1.76
N PHE A 3 2.30 -27.74 -2.68
CA PHE A 3 3.58 -27.10 -2.39
C PHE A 3 3.28 -25.92 -1.49
N ASP A 4 3.50 -26.08 -0.19
CA ASP A 4 3.58 -24.97 0.76
C ASP A 4 4.79 -24.11 0.38
N THR A 5 4.58 -23.18 -0.55
CA THR A 5 5.41 -21.99 -0.69
C THR A 5 5.64 -21.42 0.71
N PRO A 6 6.88 -21.11 1.13
CA PRO A 6 7.10 -20.50 2.44
C PRO A 6 6.18 -19.28 2.56
N PRO A 7 5.46 -19.11 3.69
CA PRO A 7 4.58 -17.98 3.88
C PRO A 7 5.45 -16.72 3.92
N VAL A 8 5.59 -16.07 2.78
CA VAL A 8 6.04 -14.69 2.75
C VAL A 8 4.78 -13.93 3.12
N ASP A 9 4.63 -13.67 4.41
CA ASP A 9 3.51 -12.91 4.93
C ASP A 9 3.43 -11.58 4.18
N ASP A 10 2.28 -11.30 3.59
CA ASP A 10 2.04 -10.00 2.96
C ASP A 10 2.22 -8.91 4.02
N TYR A 11 3.06 -7.93 3.74
CA TYR A 11 3.34 -6.82 4.63
C TYR A 11 2.57 -5.59 4.17
N CYS A 12 1.94 -4.89 5.10
CA CYS A 12 1.39 -3.57 4.88
C CYS A 12 1.58 -2.73 6.14
N ARG A 13 2.04 -1.49 5.96
CA ARG A 13 2.11 -0.51 7.02
C ARG A 13 1.82 0.87 6.47
N ALA A 14 0.99 1.62 7.17
CA ALA A 14 0.70 3.01 6.85
C ALA A 14 1.22 3.93 7.96
N TRP A 15 1.64 5.15 7.63
CA TRP A 15 1.99 6.17 8.63
C TRP A 15 1.91 7.59 8.06
N GLN A 16 1.82 8.57 8.96
CA GLN A 16 1.89 9.98 8.57
C GLN A 16 3.30 10.33 8.09
N ALA A 17 3.40 10.97 6.93
CA ALA A 17 4.66 11.56 6.49
C ALA A 17 4.68 13.06 6.76
N TYR A 18 5.77 13.56 7.33
CA TYR A 18 5.92 15.00 7.62
C TYR A 18 6.74 15.75 6.56
N ASP A 19 7.61 15.04 5.83
CA ASP A 19 8.60 15.63 4.92
C ASP A 19 8.41 15.20 3.46
N LEU A 20 7.16 14.94 3.06
CA LEU A 20 6.87 14.47 1.70
C LEU A 20 6.82 15.66 0.73
N ASP A 21 7.42 15.52 -0.45
CA ASP A 21 7.39 16.56 -1.49
C ASP A 21 6.03 16.52 -2.20
N ILE A 22 5.04 17.17 -1.59
CA ILE A 22 3.66 17.19 -2.09
C ILE A 22 3.59 18.13 -3.30
N PRO A 23 3.22 17.63 -4.51
CA PRO A 23 3.06 18.47 -5.67
C PRO A 23 2.04 19.58 -5.40
N LYS A 24 2.36 20.82 -5.78
CA LYS A 24 1.41 21.94 -5.66
C LYS A 24 0.22 21.70 -6.59
N ILE A 25 -0.88 21.20 -6.05
CA ILE A 25 -2.16 21.16 -6.77
C ILE A 25 -2.63 22.60 -6.99
N GLY A 26 -2.94 22.91 -8.26
CA GLY A 26 -3.59 24.18 -8.61
C GLY A 26 -4.88 24.34 -7.81
N SER A 27 -5.13 25.54 -7.31
CA SER A 27 -6.13 25.97 -6.31
C SER A 27 -7.62 25.67 -6.58
N SER A 28 -7.95 24.64 -7.36
CA SER A 28 -9.31 24.29 -7.79
C SER A 28 -10.04 23.33 -6.85
N ASP A 29 -9.34 22.50 -6.08
CA ASP A 29 -10.00 21.50 -5.22
C ASP A 29 -10.26 22.08 -3.83
N LYS A 30 -11.53 22.45 -3.59
CA LYS A 30 -12.00 23.18 -2.39
C LYS A 30 -12.21 22.28 -1.16
N GLY A 31 -11.49 21.16 -1.04
CA GLY A 31 -11.66 20.19 0.04
C GLY A 31 -10.36 19.85 0.74
N ASP A 32 -10.47 19.20 1.88
CA ASP A 32 -9.33 18.57 2.53
C ASP A 32 -9.05 17.23 1.85
N HIS A 33 -7.77 16.90 1.69
CA HIS A 33 -7.34 15.73 0.93
C HIS A 33 -6.27 14.94 1.66
N PHE A 34 -6.27 13.63 1.47
CA PHE A 34 -5.09 12.81 1.66
C PHE A 34 -4.22 12.86 0.41
N PHE A 35 -2.92 13.07 0.62
CA PHE A 35 -1.90 12.74 -0.35
C PHE A 35 -1.24 11.43 0.07
N ILE A 36 -1.42 10.38 -0.72
CA ILE A 36 -1.02 9.02 -0.36
C ILE A 36 0.10 8.60 -1.30
N GLU A 37 1.27 8.29 -0.77
CA GLU A 37 2.38 7.69 -1.50
C GLU A 37 2.48 6.21 -1.14
N VAL A 38 2.35 5.34 -2.13
CA VAL A 38 2.39 3.89 -1.95
C VAL A 38 3.71 3.35 -2.47
N HIS A 39 4.48 2.73 -1.59
CA HIS A 39 5.73 2.05 -1.89
C HIS A 39 5.43 0.56 -1.98
N MET A 40 5.47 0.03 -3.19
CA MET A 40 5.12 -1.35 -3.46
C MET A 40 6.37 -2.14 -3.81
N GLU A 41 6.60 -3.24 -3.09
CA GLU A 41 7.62 -4.24 -3.38
C GLU A 41 6.94 -5.57 -3.74
N LYS A 42 7.32 -6.16 -4.88
CA LYS A 42 6.88 -7.47 -5.31
C LYS A 42 8.08 -8.37 -5.40
N THR A 43 8.10 -9.42 -4.58
CA THR A 43 9.16 -10.43 -4.58
C THR A 43 8.68 -11.64 -5.36
N TYR A 44 9.35 -11.96 -6.46
CA TYR A 44 9.02 -13.10 -7.30
C TYR A 44 9.89 -14.31 -6.96
N PHE A 45 9.23 -15.47 -6.89
CA PHE A 45 9.85 -16.76 -6.65
C PHE A 45 9.73 -17.62 -7.92
N SER A 46 10.84 -18.23 -8.35
CA SER A 46 10.84 -19.27 -9.38
C SER A 46 10.53 -20.62 -8.75
N LEU A 47 9.54 -21.32 -9.27
CA LEU A 47 9.30 -22.74 -8.98
C LEU A 47 10.06 -23.53 -10.05
N GLU A 48 11.36 -23.78 -9.85
CA GLU A 48 12.08 -24.68 -10.76
C GLU A 48 11.61 -26.13 -10.53
N ASP A 49 11.28 -26.81 -11.63
CA ASP A 49 10.87 -28.22 -11.66
C ASP A 49 11.94 -29.11 -11.00
N GLU A 50 11.48 -30.04 -10.16
CA GLU A 50 12.26 -30.91 -9.26
C GLU A 50 13.20 -31.94 -9.94
N GLU A 51 14.02 -31.59 -10.93
CA GLU A 51 14.95 -32.57 -11.55
C GLU A 51 16.45 -32.31 -11.41
N GLU A 52 16.91 -31.19 -10.85
CA GLU A 52 18.36 -31.02 -10.59
C GLU A 52 18.69 -30.54 -9.16
N GLU A 53 19.82 -31.02 -8.68
CA GLU A 53 20.37 -30.99 -7.31
C GLU A 53 20.23 -29.67 -6.51
N PRO A 54 20.30 -29.73 -5.16
CA PRO A 54 19.85 -28.65 -4.31
C PRO A 54 20.93 -27.56 -4.20
N ASN A 55 20.99 -26.69 -5.21
CA ASN A 55 21.64 -25.39 -5.11
C ASN A 55 20.56 -24.36 -4.78
N TYR A 56 20.39 -24.10 -3.47
CA TYR A 56 19.37 -23.23 -2.86
C TYR A 56 19.55 -21.73 -3.16
N LEU A 57 19.88 -21.35 -4.39
CA LEU A 57 19.78 -19.99 -4.87
C LEU A 57 18.42 -19.84 -5.53
N LEU A 58 17.37 -19.74 -4.72
CA LEU A 58 16.12 -19.14 -5.16
C LEU A 58 16.48 -17.80 -5.80
N GLU A 59 16.34 -17.67 -7.12
CA GLU A 59 16.47 -16.37 -7.78
C GLU A 59 15.29 -15.51 -7.31
N TYR A 60 15.59 -14.52 -6.47
CA TYR A 60 14.65 -13.50 -6.05
C TYR A 60 14.72 -12.35 -7.05
N ASP A 61 13.67 -12.20 -7.84
CA ASP A 61 13.46 -10.98 -8.63
C ASP A 61 12.59 -10.04 -7.78
N CYS A 62 13.01 -8.80 -7.63
CA CYS A 62 12.29 -7.82 -6.83
C CYS A 62 11.92 -6.63 -7.71
N ASP A 63 10.63 -6.38 -7.85
CA ASP A 63 10.11 -5.19 -8.52
C ASP A 63 9.64 -4.18 -7.46
N THR A 64 10.12 -2.95 -7.59
CA THR A 64 9.77 -1.86 -6.67
C THR A 64 9.15 -0.72 -7.45
N SER A 65 8.04 -0.20 -6.95
CA SER A 65 7.35 0.93 -7.58
C SER A 65 6.79 1.88 -6.53
N ILE A 66 6.75 3.17 -6.91
CA ILE A 66 6.14 4.23 -6.11
C ILE A 66 4.99 4.81 -6.91
N SER A 67 3.82 4.88 -6.29
CA SER A 67 2.61 5.48 -6.86
C SER A 67 2.04 6.51 -5.91
N THR A 68 1.43 7.57 -6.46
CA THR A 68 0.83 8.64 -5.64
C THR A 68 -0.64 8.83 -5.97
N PHE A 69 -1.44 9.10 -4.95
CA PHE A 69 -2.88 9.22 -5.03
C PHE A 69 -3.37 10.43 -4.24
N TRP A 70 -4.45 11.04 -4.76
CA TRP A 70 -5.15 12.14 -4.11
C TRP A 70 -6.56 11.69 -3.79
N GLU A 71 -6.86 11.62 -2.50
CA GLU A 71 -8.17 11.15 -2.03
C GLU A 71 -8.83 12.23 -1.16
N PRO A 72 -10.14 12.48 -1.31
CA PRO A 72 -10.87 13.39 -0.43
C PRO A 72 -10.82 12.92 1.03
N CYS A 73 -10.70 13.87 1.95
CA CYS A 73 -10.79 13.67 3.38
C CYS A 73 -12.04 14.38 3.92
N GLU A 74 -13.01 13.62 4.41
CA GLU A 74 -14.28 14.19 4.90
C GLU A 74 -14.21 14.78 6.31
N ARG A 75 -13.11 14.54 7.04
CA ARG A 75 -12.90 14.98 8.43
C ARG A 75 -14.02 14.56 9.38
N VAL A 76 -14.32 13.27 9.37
CA VAL A 76 -15.27 12.61 10.27
C VAL A 76 -14.54 11.82 11.34
N GLU A 77 -15.24 11.34 12.36
CA GLU A 77 -14.59 10.59 13.45
C GLU A 77 -13.95 9.28 12.97
N ARG A 78 -14.54 8.61 11.98
CA ARG A 78 -14.07 7.35 11.41
C ARG A 78 -14.37 7.24 9.92
N ASN A 79 -13.65 6.37 9.23
CA ASN A 79 -13.80 6.12 7.79
C ASN A 79 -13.50 7.39 6.95
N ASN A 80 -12.46 8.14 7.35
CA ASN A 80 -11.96 9.30 6.61
C ASN A 80 -11.42 8.94 5.23
N LEU A 81 -10.99 7.68 5.06
CA LEU A 81 -10.63 7.09 3.78
C LEU A 81 -11.42 5.78 3.58
N PRO A 82 -12.54 5.81 2.83
CA PRO A 82 -13.40 4.64 2.64
C PRO A 82 -12.68 3.41 2.08
N LEU A 83 -12.97 2.22 2.64
CA LEU A 83 -12.37 0.94 2.21
C LEU A 83 -12.44 0.70 0.70
N LYS A 84 -13.52 1.14 0.05
CA LYS A 84 -13.68 1.05 -1.42
C LYS A 84 -12.61 1.84 -2.18
N ARG A 85 -12.21 3.01 -1.67
CA ARG A 85 -11.12 3.83 -2.25
C ARG A 85 -9.77 3.20 -1.98
N ILE A 86 -9.55 2.70 -0.76
CA ILE A 86 -8.32 1.96 -0.42
C ILE A 86 -8.16 0.74 -1.33
N SER A 87 -9.21 -0.08 -1.48
CA SER A 87 -9.19 -1.26 -2.37
C SER A 87 -8.88 -0.88 -3.81
N LYS A 88 -9.42 0.25 -4.30
CA LYS A 88 -9.10 0.77 -5.62
C LYS A 88 -7.61 1.11 -5.75
N ILE A 89 -7.04 1.84 -4.79
CA ILE A 89 -5.61 2.16 -4.74
C ILE A 89 -4.76 0.88 -4.75
N LEU A 90 -5.09 -0.09 -3.88
CA LEU A 90 -4.42 -1.38 -3.79
C LEU A 90 -4.46 -2.14 -5.12
N CYS A 91 -5.60 -2.14 -5.81
CA CYS A 91 -5.71 -2.74 -7.14
C CYS A 91 -4.83 -2.01 -8.17
N GLU A 92 -4.79 -0.68 -8.15
CA GLU A 92 -4.00 0.13 -9.08
C GLU A 92 -2.48 -0.08 -8.92
N VAL A 93 -2.01 -0.36 -7.70
CA VAL A 93 -0.60 -0.77 -7.45
C VAL A 93 -0.37 -2.28 -7.65
N GLY A 94 -1.42 -3.03 -7.98
CA GLY A 94 -1.35 -4.44 -8.36
C GLY A 94 -1.34 -5.41 -7.17
N VAL A 95 -1.95 -5.05 -6.05
CA VAL A 95 -2.25 -5.97 -4.95
C VAL A 95 -3.52 -6.77 -5.28
N PRO A 96 -3.47 -8.11 -5.32
CA PRO A 96 -4.65 -8.95 -5.57
C PRO A 96 -5.74 -8.81 -4.51
N LEU A 97 -7.02 -8.84 -4.92
CA LEU A 97 -8.17 -8.67 -4.01
C LEU A 97 -8.16 -9.61 -2.80
N HIS A 98 -7.77 -10.88 -2.99
CA HIS A 98 -7.73 -11.89 -1.93
C HIS A 98 -6.66 -11.63 -0.85
N ARG A 99 -5.79 -10.64 -1.05
CA ARG A 99 -4.72 -10.23 -0.12
C ARG A 99 -4.96 -8.87 0.53
N GLN A 100 -6.07 -8.19 0.20
CA GLN A 100 -6.28 -6.82 0.63
C GLN A 100 -6.85 -6.70 2.05
N ASP A 101 -7.48 -7.74 2.60
CA ASP A 101 -8.30 -7.63 3.83
C ASP A 101 -7.57 -6.99 5.01
N LEU A 102 -6.32 -7.40 5.29
CA LEU A 102 -5.52 -6.81 6.37
C LEU A 102 -5.03 -5.40 6.03
N MET A 103 -4.64 -5.17 4.76
CA MET A 103 -4.14 -3.88 4.28
C MET A 103 -5.21 -2.80 4.31
N LEU A 104 -6.46 -3.17 4.00
CA LEU A 104 -7.62 -2.28 4.04
C LEU A 104 -7.83 -1.68 5.43
N ASN A 105 -7.76 -2.52 6.46
CA ASN A 105 -7.95 -2.07 7.84
C ASN A 105 -6.76 -1.20 8.30
N GLU A 106 -5.52 -1.63 8.06
CA GLU A 106 -4.31 -0.88 8.42
C GLU A 106 -4.33 0.55 7.84
N ILE A 107 -4.63 0.68 6.55
CA ILE A 107 -4.66 1.99 5.88
C ILE A 107 -5.85 2.83 6.37
N SER A 108 -7.02 2.21 6.59
CA SER A 108 -8.21 2.92 7.07
C SER A 108 -8.00 3.47 8.49
N ASP A 109 -7.49 2.64 9.39
CA ASP A 109 -7.24 3.01 10.78
C ASP A 109 -6.19 4.12 10.84
N GLN A 110 -5.11 4.00 10.05
CA GLN A 110 -4.11 5.05 10.00
C GLN A 110 -4.65 6.36 9.42
N ALA A 111 -5.51 6.32 8.40
CA ALA A 111 -6.14 7.52 7.85
C ALA A 111 -7.01 8.24 8.90
N ASP A 112 -7.74 7.48 9.72
CA ASP A 112 -8.52 8.03 10.82
C ASP A 112 -7.63 8.65 11.91
N GLU A 113 -6.52 8.00 12.27
CA GLU A 113 -5.55 8.56 13.21
C GLU A 113 -4.91 9.86 12.70
N ILE A 114 -4.49 9.88 11.43
CA ILE A 114 -3.89 11.07 10.80
C ILE A 114 -4.91 12.20 10.79
N CYS A 115 -6.12 11.96 10.30
CA CYS A 115 -7.14 13.00 10.19
C CYS A 115 -7.50 13.62 11.54
N ASN A 116 -7.68 12.78 12.56
CA ASN A 116 -8.14 13.19 13.88
C ASN A 116 -7.02 13.67 14.81
N SER A 117 -5.75 13.54 14.39
CA SER A 117 -4.61 14.03 15.16
C SER A 117 -4.75 15.54 15.44
N PRO A 118 -4.53 16.00 16.69
CA PRO A 118 -4.61 17.42 17.05
C PRO A 118 -3.69 18.32 16.20
N HIS A 119 -2.57 17.77 15.72
CA HIS A 119 -1.60 18.48 14.88
C HIS A 119 -2.12 18.75 13.47
N ASN A 120 -3.10 17.98 13.01
CA ASN A 120 -3.58 17.98 11.63
C ASN A 120 -4.94 18.69 11.46
N LYS A 121 -5.49 19.28 12.52
CA LYS A 121 -6.85 19.87 12.54
C LYS A 121 -7.06 20.97 11.49
N ASN A 122 -6.02 21.73 11.16
CA ASN A 122 -6.10 22.87 10.24
C ASN A 122 -5.40 22.61 8.91
N GLU A 123 -4.78 21.44 8.75
CA GLU A 123 -4.04 21.10 7.54
C GLU A 123 -5.01 20.76 6.41
N LYS A 124 -4.87 21.34 5.23
CA LYS A 124 -5.74 20.99 4.11
C LYS A 124 -5.32 19.69 3.42
N ILE A 125 -4.05 19.35 3.55
CA ILE A 125 -3.46 18.19 2.91
C ILE A 125 -2.83 17.34 4.00
N LEU A 126 -3.25 16.08 4.06
CA LEU A 126 -2.77 15.09 5.01
C LEU A 126 -1.95 14.05 4.25
N SER A 127 -0.65 14.01 4.50
CA SER A 127 0.26 13.09 3.85
C SER A 127 0.33 11.74 4.57
N MET A 128 0.23 10.67 3.79
CA MET A 128 0.35 9.29 4.26
C MET A 128 1.30 8.52 3.34
N ILE A 129 2.24 7.78 3.92
CA ILE A 129 2.97 6.74 3.20
C ILE A 129 2.33 5.40 3.53
N VAL A 130 2.21 4.55 2.51
CA VAL A 130 1.83 3.14 2.64
C VAL A 130 2.94 2.30 2.06
N SER A 131 3.56 1.44 2.87
CA SER A 131 4.55 0.46 2.40
C SER A 131 3.91 -0.92 2.35
N ILE A 132 4.05 -1.58 1.20
CA ILE A 132 3.47 -2.87 0.91
C ILE A 132 4.56 -3.77 0.34
N SER A 133 4.66 -4.99 0.86
CA SER A 133 5.47 -6.05 0.24
C SER A 133 4.62 -7.30 0.09
N ILE A 134 4.60 -7.87 -1.12
CA ILE A 134 3.89 -9.13 -1.40
C ILE A 134 4.80 -10.11 -2.14
N ALA A 135 4.64 -11.40 -1.86
CA ALA A 135 5.23 -12.45 -2.68
C ALA A 135 4.34 -12.81 -3.88
N ALA A 136 4.93 -12.93 -5.05
CA ALA A 136 4.28 -13.39 -6.26
C ALA A 136 5.05 -14.54 -6.90
N VAL A 137 4.37 -15.35 -7.70
CA VAL A 137 5.03 -16.32 -8.58
C VAL A 137 5.35 -15.58 -9.88
N LYS A 138 6.57 -15.77 -10.41
CA LYS A 138 6.97 -15.13 -11.66
C LYS A 138 6.03 -15.59 -12.79
N PRO A 139 5.39 -14.68 -13.54
CA PRO A 139 4.61 -15.08 -14.71
C PRO A 139 5.55 -15.61 -15.80
N ASN A 140 5.28 -16.82 -16.30
CA ASN A 140 5.98 -17.45 -17.41
C ASN A 140 5.84 -16.68 -18.73
#